data_AF-A0A1S6H6N4-F1
#
_entry.id   AF-A0A1S6H6N4-F1
#
_cell.length_a   1.000
_cell.length_b   1.000
_cell.length_c   1.000
_cell.angle_alpha   90.00
_cell.angle_beta   90.00
_cell.angle_gamma   90.00
#
_symmetry.space_group_name_H-M   'P 1'
#
loop_
_entity.id
_entity.type
_entity.pdbx_description
1 polymer ?
#
loop_
_entity_poly.entity_id
_entity_poly.type
_entity_poly.pdbx_seq_one_letter_code
_entity_poly.pdbx_strand_id
1 'polypeptide(L)' 'MAIIESQNYIDALKRSKSKEIKVASYDRKEFIKKQGNKCSKCKRDLRAGYYKISVDPKTKEKSAICSDCLVSIPERR' A
#
# COMPACT_ATOMS: atom_id res chain seq x y z
N MET A 1 -16.76 7.77 42.94
CA MET A 1 -15.52 8.38 42.38
C MET A 1 -14.91 7.54 41.25
N ALA A 2 -14.86 6.20 41.33
CA ALA A 2 -14.27 5.32 40.30
C ALA A 2 -14.89 5.40 38.88
N ILE A 3 -16.17 5.79 38.76
CA ILE A 3 -16.89 5.88 37.47
C ILE A 3 -16.33 7.04 36.62
N ILE A 4 -15.95 8.15 37.26
CA ILE A 4 -15.49 9.37 36.58
C ILE A 4 -14.08 9.16 36.01
N GLU A 5 -13.21 8.47 36.75
CA GLU A 5 -11.85 8.13 36.31
C GLU A 5 -11.86 7.17 35.11
N SER A 6 -12.79 6.21 35.12
CA SER A 6 -13.00 5.27 34.01
C SER A 6 -13.45 6.01 32.74
N GLN A 7 -14.35 6.98 32.88
CA GLN A 7 -14.85 7.76 31.76
C GLN A 7 -13.77 8.66 31.15
N ASN A 8 -12.98 9.32 31.99
CA ASN A 8 -11.84 10.14 31.57
C ASN A 8 -10.78 9.31 30.84
N TYR A 9 -10.52 8.09 31.30
CA TYR A 9 -9.61 7.16 30.64
C TYR A 9 -10.12 6.73 29.26
N ILE A 10 -11.42 6.41 29.13
CA ILE A 10 -12.04 6.07 27.85
C ILE A 10 -12.00 7.25 26.87
N ASP A 11 -12.25 8.47 27.34
CA ASP A 11 -12.21 9.65 26.49
C ASP A 11 -10.78 10.02 26.06
N ALA A 12 -9.78 9.81 26.92
CA ALA A 12 -8.36 9.94 26.56
C ALA A 12 -7.95 8.92 25.48
N LEU A 13 -8.43 7.67 25.56
CA LEU A 13 -8.20 6.64 24.54
C LEU A 13 -8.87 6.97 23.19
N LYS A 14 -10.09 7.54 23.21
CA LYS A 14 -10.76 7.98 21.98
C LYS A 14 -10.03 9.15 21.30
N ARG A 15 -9.54 10.11 22.09
CA ARG A 15 -8.75 11.26 21.60
C ARG A 15 -7.36 10.84 21.09
N SER A 16 -6.74 9.81 21.65
CA SER A 16 -5.43 9.33 21.21
C SER A 16 -5.50 8.46 19.93
N LYS A 17 -6.57 7.69 19.74
CA LYS A 17 -6.78 6.84 18.54
C LYS A 17 -7.16 7.62 17.27
N SER A 18 -7.45 8.90 17.38
CA SER A 18 -7.85 9.77 16.25
C SER A 18 -6.70 10.63 15.71
N LYS A 19 -5.45 10.34 16.08
CA LYS A 19 -4.30 10.71 15.23
C LYS A 19 -4.40 9.89 13.96
N GLU A 20 -5.09 10.48 12.99
CA GLU A 20 -5.24 10.09 11.60
C GLU A 20 -4.23 9.00 11.19
N ILE A 21 -4.65 7.73 11.28
CA ILE A 21 -4.06 6.73 10.41
C ILE A 21 -4.53 7.15 9.02
N LYS A 22 -3.81 8.08 8.40
CA LYS A 22 -3.78 8.26 6.96
C LYS A 22 -3.17 6.96 6.47
N VAL A 23 -3.98 5.89 6.40
CA VAL A 23 -3.75 4.83 5.44
C VAL A 23 -3.58 5.64 4.18
N ALA A 24 -2.36 5.70 3.65
CA ALA A 24 -2.13 6.39 2.42
C ALA A 24 -3.07 5.72 1.44
N SER A 25 -4.24 6.33 1.23
CA SER A 25 -5.13 6.12 0.10
C SER A 25 -4.38 6.71 -1.08
N TYR A 26 -3.16 6.24 -1.28
CA TYR A 26 -2.51 6.25 -2.55
C TYR A 26 -3.51 5.53 -3.41
N ASP A 27 -4.04 6.27 -4.38
CA ASP A 27 -5.10 5.82 -5.26
C ASP A 27 -4.52 4.76 -6.20
N ARG A 28 -4.17 3.60 -5.62
CA ARG A 28 -3.51 2.47 -6.28
C ARG A 28 -4.31 2.09 -7.51
N LYS A 29 -5.64 2.12 -7.36
CA LYS A 29 -6.59 1.87 -8.44
C LYS A 29 -6.45 2.90 -9.57
N GLU A 30 -6.43 4.20 -9.29
CA GLU A 30 -6.24 5.20 -10.35
C GLU A 30 -4.85 5.12 -10.99
N PHE A 31 -3.81 4.90 -10.20
CA PHE A 31 -2.45 4.77 -10.71
C PHE A 31 -2.32 3.59 -11.69
N ILE A 32 -2.87 2.44 -11.33
CA ILE A 32 -2.83 1.25 -12.19
C ILE A 32 -3.71 1.45 -13.42
N LYS A 33 -4.85 2.14 -13.28
CA LYS A 33 -5.69 2.53 -14.40
C LYS A 33 -4.93 3.45 -15.37
N LYS A 34 -4.15 4.41 -14.88
CA LYS A 34 -3.25 5.26 -15.70
C LYS A 34 -2.16 4.45 -16.39
N GLN A 35 -1.67 3.39 -15.76
CA GLN A 35 -0.71 2.43 -16.35
C GLN A 35 -1.40 1.40 -17.28
N GLY A 36 -2.70 1.56 -17.57
CA GLY A 36 -3.45 0.68 -18.47
C GLY A 36 -3.65 -0.73 -17.93
N ASN A 37 -3.67 -0.92 -16.61
CA ASN A 37 -3.77 -2.23 -15.95
C ASN A 37 -2.68 -3.23 -16.37
N LYS A 38 -1.53 -2.77 -16.87
CA LYS A 38 -0.46 -3.65 -17.36
C LYS A 38 0.81 -3.54 -16.55
N CYS A 39 1.51 -4.67 -16.41
CA CYS A 39 2.81 -4.75 -15.76
C CYS A 39 3.85 -3.94 -16.52
N SER A 40 4.64 -3.14 -15.81
CA SER A 40 5.71 -2.32 -16.42
C SER A 40 6.82 -3.17 -17.06
N LYS A 41 7.03 -4.42 -16.60
CA LYS A 41 8.08 -5.31 -17.11
C LYS A 41 7.60 -6.20 -18.26
N CYS A 42 6.55 -6.99 -18.03
CA CYS A 42 6.08 -7.99 -19.00
C CYS A 42 4.89 -7.53 -19.85
N LYS A 43 4.34 -6.33 -19.61
CA LYS A 43 3.17 -5.77 -20.31
C LYS A 43 1.89 -6.63 -20.25
N ARG A 44 1.87 -7.69 -19.43
CA ARG A 44 0.67 -8.51 -19.15
C ARG A 44 -0.27 -7.79 -18.19
N ASP A 45 -1.54 -8.17 -18.24
CA ASP A 45 -2.55 -7.60 -17.35
C ASP A 45 -2.25 -7.91 -15.87
N LEU A 46 -2.38 -6.90 -15.04
CA LEU A 46 -2.20 -6.97 -13.59
C LEU A 46 -3.46 -7.53 -12.94
N ARG A 47 -3.34 -8.69 -12.31
CA ARG A 47 -4.43 -9.27 -11.51
C ARG A 47 -4.56 -8.52 -10.19
N ALA A 48 -5.80 -8.24 -9.77
CA ALA A 48 -6.06 -7.59 -8.49
C ALA A 48 -5.41 -8.35 -7.33
N GLY A 49 -4.58 -7.66 -6.53
CA GLY A 49 -3.86 -8.26 -5.40
C GLY A 49 -2.55 -8.98 -5.75
N TYR A 50 -2.24 -9.20 -7.03
CA TYR A 50 -1.03 -9.91 -7.49
C TYR A 50 -0.04 -8.96 -8.21
N TYR A 51 0.18 -7.79 -7.62
CA TYR A 51 1.16 -6.83 -8.11
C TYR A 51 1.72 -5.99 -6.95
N LYS A 52 2.92 -5.44 -7.16
CA LYS A 52 3.55 -4.48 -6.25
C LYS A 52 3.83 -3.19 -7.01
N ILE A 53 3.60 -2.07 -6.33
CA ILE A 53 4.06 -0.77 -6.82
C ILE A 53 5.50 -0.59 -6.33
N SER A 54 6.43 -0.55 -7.26
CA SER A 54 7.83 -0.19 -7.01
C SER A 54 8.00 1.30 -7.24
N VAL A 55 8.91 1.90 -6.48
CA VAL A 55 9.35 3.29 -6.71
C VAL A 55 10.82 3.23 -7.07
N ASP A 56 11.18 3.79 -8.23
CA ASP A 56 12.58 3.87 -8.62
C ASP A 56 13.30 4.91 -7.76
N PRO A 57 14.39 4.54 -7.06
CA PRO A 57 15.07 5.46 -6.14
C PRO A 57 15.77 6.62 -6.86
N LYS A 58 16.06 6.48 -8.16
CA LYS A 58 16.75 7.50 -8.97
C LYS A 58 15.79 8.53 -9.56
N THR A 59 14.70 8.08 -10.17
CA THR A 59 13.74 8.95 -10.88
C THR A 59 12.53 9.31 -10.02
N LYS A 60 12.34 8.66 -8.86
CA LYS A 60 11.13 8.72 -8.03
C LYS A 60 9.86 8.31 -8.77
N GLU A 61 9.98 7.69 -9.94
CA GLU A 61 8.85 7.20 -10.70
C GLU A 61 8.26 5.95 -10.06
N LYS A 62 6.94 5.83 -10.17
CA LYS A 62 6.20 4.70 -9.64
C LYS A 62 5.87 3.77 -10.79
N SER A 63 6.01 2.47 -10.59
CA SER A 63 5.69 1.44 -11.57
C SER A 63 5.00 0.25 -10.91
N ALA A 64 3.89 -0.23 -11.49
CA ALA A 64 3.25 -1.46 -11.07
C ALA A 64 3.89 -2.67 -11.78
N ILE A 65 4.32 -3.65 -11.00
CA ILE A 65 5.00 -4.87 -11.45
C ILE A 65 4.19 -6.08 -10.95
N CYS A 66 3.89 -7.03 -11.85
CA CYS A 66 3.18 -8.26 -11.47
C CYS A 66 4.04 -9.16 -10.57
N SER A 67 3.40 -10.01 -9.77
CA SER A 67 4.07 -10.96 -8.89
C SER A 67 5.11 -11.83 -9.61
N ASP A 68 4.79 -12.32 -10.82
CA ASP A 68 5.70 -13.15 -11.61
C ASP A 68 7.03 -12.44 -11.94
N CYS A 69 6.97 -11.12 -12.19
CA CYS A 69 8.16 -10.32 -12.50
C CYS A 69 8.89 -9.77 -11.26
N LEU A 70 8.32 -9.99 -10.06
CA LEU A 70 8.95 -9.67 -8.78
C LEU A 70 9.78 -10.85 -8.27
N VAL A 71 9.32 -12.07 -8.52
CA VAL A 71 10.07 -13.28 -8.19
C VAL A 71 11.09 -13.51 -9.29
N SER A 72 12.22 -12.81 -9.25
CA SER A 72 13.42 -13.28 -9.94
C SER A 72 13.86 -14.55 -9.23
N ILE A 73 13.42 -15.72 -9.69
CA ILE A 73 13.96 -17.00 -9.24
C ILE A 73 15.43 -16.99 -9.67
N PRO A 74 16.41 -16.94 -8.75
CA PRO A 74 17.80 -17.07 -9.14
C PRO A 74 17.99 -18.44 -9.80
N GLU A 75 18.72 -18.50 -10.91
CA GLU A 75 19.09 -19.78 -11.53
C GLU A 75 19.81 -20.62 -10.48
N ARG A 76 19.26 -21.82 -10.20
CA ARG A 76 19.96 -22.80 -9.35
C ARG A 76 21.21 -23.23 -10.10
N ARG A 77 22.38 -22.87 -9.56
CA ARG A 77 23.69 -23.39 -9.99
C ARG A 77 23.84 -24.85 -9.60
#